data_AF-A0A7W1KU51-F1
#
_entry.id   AF-A0A7W1KU51-F1
#
_cell.length_a   1.000
_cell.length_b   1.000
_cell.length_c   1.000
_cell.angle_alpha   90.00
_cell.angle_beta   90.00
_cell.angle_gamma   90.00
#
_symmetry.space_group_name_H-M   'P 1'
#
loop_
_entity.id
_entity.type
_entity.pdbx_description
1 polymer ?
#
loop_
_entity_poly.entity_id
_entity_poly.type
_entity_poly.pdbx_seq_one_letter_code
_entity_poly.pdbx_strand_id
1 'polypeptide(L)' 'MPLWRKSDRLRPLDEAAAYARCHGDRDASVVRIVHLPPRRQRYDLLATGEEIRRRFEERIDAREFDAGVSPAPSPTA' A
#
# COMPACT_ATOMS: atom_id res chain seq x y z
N MET A 1 43.91 -35.17 -5.00
CA MET A 1 43.11 -34.59 -6.09
C MET A 1 42.16 -33.56 -5.49
N PRO A 2 42.37 -32.24 -5.65
CA PRO A 2 41.47 -31.26 -5.03
C PRO A 2 40.20 -31.13 -5.88
N LEU A 3 39.04 -31.37 -5.24
CA LEU A 3 37.71 -31.19 -5.80
C LEU A 3 37.31 -29.71 -5.76
N TRP A 4 37.89 -28.90 -6.63
CA TRP A 4 37.31 -27.57 -6.88
C TRP A 4 36.02 -27.75 -7.67
N ARG A 5 34.88 -27.75 -6.95
CA ARG A 5 33.59 -27.50 -7.58
C ARG A 5 33.66 -26.11 -8.19
N LYS A 6 33.80 -26.04 -9.51
CA LYS A 6 33.53 -24.82 -10.27
C LYS A 6 32.16 -24.36 -9.83
N SER A 7 32.07 -23.19 -9.22
CA SER A 7 30.82 -22.49 -9.03
C SER A 7 30.29 -22.23 -10.43
N ASP A 8 29.38 -23.09 -10.88
CA ASP A 8 28.67 -22.92 -12.14
C ASP A 8 28.00 -21.56 -12.03
N ARG A 9 28.56 -20.55 -12.72
CA ARG A 9 27.98 -19.22 -12.75
C ARG A 9 26.60 -19.41 -13.35
N LEU A 10 25.59 -19.40 -12.49
CA LEU A 10 24.20 -19.51 -12.89
C LEU A 10 24.00 -18.48 -13.99
N ARG A 11 23.64 -18.94 -15.20
CA ARG A 11 23.37 -18.05 -16.31
C ARG A 11 22.35 -17.02 -15.83
N PRO A 12 22.51 -15.73 -16.18
CA PRO A 12 21.54 -14.71 -15.84
C PRO A 12 20.16 -15.20 -16.31
N LEU A 13 19.24 -15.29 -15.36
CA LEU A 13 17.91 -15.83 -15.57
C LEU A 13 17.01 -14.68 -16.00
N ASP A 14 16.35 -14.85 -17.14
CA ASP A 14 15.35 -13.90 -17.60
C ASP A 14 14.13 -13.88 -16.67
N GLU A 15 13.43 -12.74 -16.61
CA GLU A 15 12.31 -12.52 -15.71
C GLU A 15 11.18 -13.53 -15.94
N ALA A 16 10.87 -13.83 -17.20
CA ALA A 16 9.85 -14.82 -17.53
C ALA A 16 10.20 -16.22 -16.98
N ALA A 17 11.46 -16.61 -17.08
CA ALA A 17 11.94 -17.89 -16.57
C ALA A 17 12.02 -17.93 -15.04
N ALA A 18 12.34 -16.80 -14.40
CA ALA A 18 12.29 -16.66 -12.94
C ALA A 18 10.84 -16.77 -12.43
N TYR A 19 9.92 -16.07 -13.10
CA TYR A 19 8.50 -16.06 -12.76
C TYR A 19 7.88 -17.46 -12.88
N ALA A 20 8.15 -18.17 -13.99
CA ALA A 20 7.68 -19.53 -14.20
C ALA A 20 8.23 -20.52 -13.16
N ARG A 21 9.49 -20.35 -12.69
CA ARG A 21 10.05 -21.19 -11.63
C ARG A 21 9.40 -20.96 -10.27
N CYS A 22 9.14 -19.70 -9.91
CA CYS A 22 8.58 -19.35 -8.61
C CYS A 22 7.08 -19.63 -8.52
N HIS A 23 6.38 -19.60 -9.66
CA HIS A 23 4.92 -19.56 -9.67
C HIS A 23 4.26 -20.57 -10.62
N GLY A 24 5.04 -21.40 -11.31
CA GLY A 24 4.56 -22.30 -12.36
C GLY A 24 4.25 -21.57 -13.66
N ASP A 25 3.97 -22.32 -14.72
CA ASP A 25 3.34 -21.76 -15.92
C ASP A 25 1.92 -21.32 -15.54
N ARG A 26 1.67 -20.02 -15.55
CA ARG A 26 0.39 -19.46 -15.11
C ARG A 26 -0.51 -19.31 -16.32
N ASP A 27 -1.32 -20.33 -16.58
CA ASP A 27 -2.46 -20.21 -17.48
C ASP A 27 -3.45 -19.15 -16.94
N ALA A 28 -4.29 -18.60 -17.83
CA ALA A 28 -5.35 -17.65 -17.47
C ALA A 28 -6.33 -18.18 -16.39
N SER A 29 -6.26 -19.47 -16.06
CA SER A 29 -7.03 -20.14 -15.02
C SER A 29 -6.53 -19.90 -13.58
N VAL A 30 -5.35 -19.30 -13.38
CA VAL A 30 -4.78 -19.07 -12.04
C VAL A 30 -5.50 -17.96 -11.27
N VAL A 31 -6.07 -16.98 -11.98
CA VAL A 31 -6.81 -15.87 -11.34
C VAL A 31 -8.25 -16.28 -11.10
N ARG A 32 -8.57 -16.62 -9.84
CA ARG A 32 -9.95 -16.88 -9.43
C ARG A 32 -10.63 -15.57 -9.03
N ILE A 33 -11.61 -15.14 -9.82
CA ILE A 33 -12.49 -14.02 -9.45
C ILE A 33 -13.47 -14.54 -8.40
N VAL A 34 -13.32 -14.07 -7.16
CA VAL A 34 -14.25 -14.37 -6.08
C VAL A 34 -15.17 -13.17 -5.88
N HIS A 35 -16.47 -13.38 -6.10
CA HIS A 35 -17.48 -12.37 -5.79
C HIS A 35 -17.68 -12.31 -4.27
N LEU A 36 -17.17 -11.24 -3.66
CA LEU A 36 -17.38 -10.96 -2.25
C LEU A 36 -18.81 -10.43 -2.06
N PRO A 37 -19.51 -10.80 -0.96
CA PRO A 37 -20.78 -10.18 -0.62
C PRO A 37 -20.67 -8.65 -0.57
N PRO A 38 -21.76 -7.91 -0.85
CA PRO A 38 -21.78 -6.46 -0.84
C PRO A 38 -21.17 -5.92 0.46
N ARG A 39 -20.15 -5.05 0.34
CA ARG A 39 -19.54 -4.43 1.51
C ARG A 39 -20.61 -3.62 2.24
N ARG A 40 -20.89 -4.00 3.49
CA ARG A 40 -21.78 -3.23 4.37
C ARG A 40 -21.27 -1.79 4.44
N GLN A 41 -22.13 -0.82 4.16
CA GLN A 41 -21.81 0.59 4.38
C GLN A 41 -21.58 0.77 5.88
N ARG A 42 -20.38 1.19 6.26
CA ARG A 42 -20.00 1.37 7.68
C ARG A 42 -20.46 2.71 8.23
N TYR A 43 -20.64 3.69 7.35
CA TYR A 43 -20.98 5.07 7.70
C TYR A 43 -21.98 5.58 6.67
N ASP A 44 -22.99 6.32 7.13
CA ASP A 44 -23.67 7.27 6.25
C ASP A 44 -22.64 8.32 5.89
N LEU A 45 -22.12 8.23 4.66
CA LEU A 45 -21.27 9.28 4.09
C LEU A 45 -22.09 10.57 4.16
N LEU A 46 -21.55 11.59 4.83
CA LEU A 46 -22.20 12.90 4.94
C LEU A 46 -22.63 13.34 3.54
N ALA A 47 -23.91 13.69 3.41
CA ALA A 47 -24.68 13.49 2.20
C ALA A 47 -24.26 14.39 1.03
N THR A 48 -23.36 15.35 1.23
CA THR A 48 -22.79 16.22 0.19
C THR A 48 -21.44 16.81 0.63
N GLY A 49 -20.60 17.22 -0.32
CA GLY A 49 -19.30 17.87 -0.03
C GLY A 49 -19.43 19.17 0.77
N GLU A 50 -20.53 19.90 0.61
CA GLU A 50 -20.81 21.13 1.35
C GLU A 50 -21.05 20.87 2.85
N GLU A 51 -21.71 19.75 3.17
CA GLU A 51 -21.94 19.37 4.56
C GLU A 51 -20.65 18.97 5.27
N ILE A 52 -19.69 18.40 4.53
CA ILE A 52 -18.35 18.10 5.01
C ILE A 52 -17.58 19.41 5.28
N ARG A 53 -17.65 20.38 4.35
CA ARG A 53 -17.01 21.69 4.50
C ARG A 53 -17.49 22.40 5.76
N ARG A 54 -18.82 22.54 5.94
CA ARG A 54 -19.41 23.23 7.09
C ARG A 54 -19.00 22.61 8.43
N ARG A 55 -19.09 21.28 8.58
CA ARG A 55 -18.68 20.61 9.83
C ARG A 55 -17.18 20.74 10.10
N PHE A 56 -16.37 20.84 9.06
CA PHE A 56 -14.94 21.04 9.22
C PHE A 56 -14.62 22.45 9.71
N GLU A 57 -15.28 23.47 9.17
CA GLU A 57 -15.20 24.86 9.62
C GLU A 57 -15.63 24.97 11.09
N GLU A 58 -16.79 24.41 11.46
CA GLU A 58 -17.26 24.36 12.85
C GLU A 58 -16.22 23.75 13.81
N ARG A 59 -15.52 22.70 13.39
CA ARG A 59 -14.48 22.04 14.19
C ARG A 59 -13.19 22.87 14.30
N ILE A 60 -12.85 23.66 13.28
CA ILE A 60 -11.73 24.61 13.36
C ILE A 60 -12.07 25.70 14.38
N ASP A 61 -13.28 26.25 14.29
CA ASP A 61 -13.72 27.33 15.17
C ASP A 61 -13.86 26.87 16.63
N ALA A 62 -14.32 25.64 16.84
CA ALA A 62 -14.42 25.02 18.16
C ALA A 62 -13.07 24.58 18.75
N ARG A 63 -11.98 24.64 17.99
CA ARG A 63 -10.66 24.26 18.47
C ARG A 63 -10.14 25.35 19.41
N GLU A 64 -10.20 25.11 20.72
CA GLU A 64 -9.40 25.88 21.68
C GLU A 64 -7.93 25.73 21.29
N PHE A 65 -7.26 26.87 21.07
CA PHE A 65 -5.86 26.91 20.68
C PHE A 65 -5.00 26.39 21.84
N ASP A 66 -4.70 25.10 21.86
CA ASP A 66 -3.65 24.58 22.74
C ASP A 66 -2.31 25.11 22.23
N ALA A 67 -1.87 26.21 22.83
CA ALA A 67 -0.63 26.94 22.55
C ALA A 67 0.65 26.14 22.91
N GLY A 68 0.57 24.80 22.96
CA GLY A 68 1.63 23.90 23.41
C GLY A 68 2.44 23.23 22.28
N VAL A 69 2.05 23.35 21.01
CA VAL A 69 2.85 22.79 19.90
C VAL A 69 3.93 23.80 19.51
N SER A 70 5.05 23.76 20.22
CA SER A 70 6.31 24.32 19.74
C SER A 70 6.67 23.64 18.42
N PRO A 71 6.80 24.36 17.29
CA PRO A 71 7.22 23.74 16.04
C PRO A 71 8.64 23.20 16.23
N ALA A 72 8.80 21.90 15.98
CA ALA A 72 10.07 21.19 16.10
C ALA A 72 11.21 21.98 15.42
N PRO A 73 12.43 22.02 16.01
CA PRO A 73 13.54 22.73 15.39
C PRO A 73 13.89 22.08 14.05
N SER A 74 14.01 22.92 13.02
CA SER A 74 14.40 22.53 11.66
C SER A 74 15.72 21.74 11.67
N PRO A 75 15.87 20.67 10.85
CA PRO A 75 17.15 19.99 10.70
C PRO A 75 18.16 20.94 10.06
N THR A 76 19.21 21.28 10.82
CA THR A 76 20.39 22.00 10.34
C THR A 76 21.08 21.17 9.25
N ALA A 77 21.30 21.79 8.09
CA ALA A 77 22.16 21.28 7.01
C ALA A 77 23.62 21.69 7.25
#